data_AF-A0A554J4M2-F1
#
_entry.id   AF-A0A554J4M2-F1
#
_cell.length_a   1.000
_cell.length_b   1.000
_cell.length_c   1.000
_cell.angle_alpha   90.00
_cell.angle_beta   90.00
_cell.angle_gamma   90.00
#
_symmetry.space_group_name_H-M   'P 1'
#
loop_
_entity.id
_entity.type
_entity.pdbx_description
1 polymer ?
#
loop_
_entity_poly.entity_id
_entity_poly.type
_entity_poly.pdbx_seq_one_letter_code
_entity_poly.pdbx_strand_id
1 'polypeptide(L)'
;MGKLKSISKYRPSIFQTSLDFSSARKSMTLAVEHPYESAFLRALMLILLVLCAGYLYFVGASVLNIIARKEAGTETTRLQSAIAVMEQEYFALSHSVDESIATSIGLTNLRDTQYVYRPGTAVAATIPGNGI
;
A
#
# COMPACT_ATOMS: atom_id res chain seq x y z
N MET A 1 -8.39 -58.70 -67.17
CA MET A 1 -8.76 -57.44 -66.47
C MET A 1 -8.20 -57.49 -65.06
N GLY A 2 -7.09 -56.79 -64.82
CA GLY A 2 -6.41 -56.77 -63.53
C GLY A 2 -7.04 -55.74 -62.58
N LYS A 3 -7.17 -56.09 -61.30
CA LYS A 3 -7.47 -55.15 -60.23
C LYS A 3 -6.28 -55.08 -59.27
N LEU A 4 -5.63 -53.91 -59.30
CA LEU A 4 -4.53 -53.51 -58.45
C LEU A 4 -4.98 -53.48 -56.99
N LYS A 5 -4.26 -54.19 -56.13
CA LYS A 5 -4.42 -54.13 -54.67
C LYS A 5 -3.57 -52.97 -54.15
N SER A 6 -4.20 -51.82 -53.87
CA SER A 6 -3.51 -50.67 -53.27
C SER A 6 -3.20 -50.96 -51.80
N ILE A 7 -1.93 -51.15 -51.50
CA ILE A 7 -1.43 -51.26 -50.13
C ILE A 7 -1.14 -49.83 -49.66
N SER A 8 -2.16 -49.14 -49.12
CA SER A 8 -1.99 -47.79 -48.56
C SER A 8 -1.27 -47.88 -47.21
N LYS A 9 0.06 -47.91 -47.30
CA LYS A 9 1.03 -47.16 -46.48
C LYS A 9 0.46 -46.47 -45.23
N TYR A 10 0.32 -47.19 -44.12
CA TYR A 10 0.16 -46.58 -42.81
C TYR A 10 1.52 -46.07 -42.31
N ARG A 11 1.73 -44.75 -42.38
CA ARG A 11 2.78 -44.08 -41.61
C ARG A 11 2.22 -43.78 -40.22
N PRO A 12 2.74 -44.34 -39.12
CA PRO A 12 2.36 -43.87 -37.80
C PRO A 12 2.90 -42.44 -37.61
N SER A 13 1.99 -41.51 -37.32
CA SER A 13 2.31 -40.11 -37.06
C SER A 13 3.15 -40.01 -35.80
N ILE A 14 4.32 -39.36 -35.91
CA ILE A 14 5.30 -39.15 -34.83
C ILE A 14 4.79 -38.09 -33.81
N PHE A 15 3.59 -37.55 -34.03
CA PHE A 15 3.00 -36.49 -33.21
C PHE A 15 1.69 -36.88 -32.51
N GLN A 16 1.43 -38.17 -32.31
CA GLN A 16 0.26 -38.61 -31.54
C GLN A 16 0.61 -38.78 -30.06
N THR A 17 1.04 -37.69 -29.41
CA THR A 17 1.06 -37.55 -27.95
C THR A 17 -0.36 -37.28 -27.47
N SER A 18 -1.19 -38.33 -27.43
CA SER A 18 -2.43 -38.28 -26.65
C SER A 18 -2.04 -38.33 -25.17
N LEU A 19 -2.07 -37.18 -24.50
CA LEU A 19 -2.04 -37.13 -23.04
C LEU A 19 -3.37 -37.69 -22.55
N ASP A 20 -3.40 -39.00 -22.34
CA ASP A 20 -4.59 -39.71 -21.87
C ASP A 20 -4.70 -39.51 -20.35
N PHE A 21 -5.37 -38.42 -19.95
CA PHE A 21 -5.65 -38.09 -18.54
C PHE A 21 -6.68 -39.03 -17.89
N SER A 22 -7.10 -40.10 -18.57
CA SER A 22 -8.04 -41.09 -18.06
C SER A 22 -7.45 -41.96 -16.93
N SER A 23 -6.12 -42.04 -16.80
CA SER A 23 -5.45 -42.83 -15.75
C SER A 23 -5.63 -42.26 -14.34
N ALA A 24 -5.98 -40.97 -14.20
CA ALA A 24 -6.25 -40.36 -12.90
C ALA A 24 -7.49 -40.93 -12.20
N ARG A 25 -8.38 -41.62 -12.94
CA ARG A 25 -9.61 -42.18 -12.37
C ARG A 25 -9.50 -43.66 -12.00
N LYS A 26 -8.44 -44.37 -12.43
CA LYS A 26 -8.30 -45.83 -12.25
C LYS A 26 -7.68 -46.23 -10.90
N SER A 27 -7.12 -45.30 -10.14
CA SER A 27 -6.65 -45.55 -8.76
C SER A 27 -7.77 -45.48 -7.70
N MET A 28 -8.98 -45.07 -8.08
CA MET A 28 -10.12 -44.95 -7.14
C MET A 28 -10.79 -46.28 -6.77
N THR A 29 -10.41 -47.41 -7.36
CA THR A 29 -11.09 -48.70 -7.10
C THR A 29 -10.49 -49.49 -5.94
N LEU A 30 -9.28 -49.18 -5.46
CA LEU A 30 -8.74 -49.74 -4.21
C LEU A 30 -9.02 -48.88 -2.97
N ALA A 31 -9.42 -47.63 -3.15
CA ALA A 31 -9.72 -46.70 -2.04
C ALA A 31 -11.16 -46.84 -1.48
N VAL A 32 -11.89 -47.87 -1.91
CA VAL A 32 -13.31 -48.10 -1.55
C VAL A 32 -13.48 -48.95 -0.30
N GLU A 33 -12.43 -49.59 0.22
CA GLU A 33 -12.55 -50.41 1.44
C GLU A 33 -12.49 -49.59 2.75
N HIS A 34 -11.96 -48.36 2.73
CA HIS A 34 -11.82 -47.52 3.93
C HIS A 34 -12.41 -46.11 3.73
N PRO A 35 -13.71 -45.89 4.04
CA PRO A 35 -14.36 -44.59 3.86
C PRO A 35 -13.68 -43.47 4.69
N TYR A 36 -13.08 -43.82 5.82
CA TYR A 36 -12.38 -42.88 6.70
C TYR A 36 -11.08 -42.31 6.08
N GLU A 37 -10.34 -43.10 5.30
CA GLU A 37 -9.09 -42.62 4.67
C GLU A 37 -9.37 -41.56 3.62
N SER A 38 -10.41 -41.76 2.81
CA SER A 38 -10.82 -40.81 1.78
C SER A 38 -11.29 -39.47 2.37
N ALA A 39 -11.94 -39.51 3.53
CA ALA A 39 -12.36 -38.32 4.27
C ALA A 39 -11.16 -37.57 4.86
N PHE A 40 -10.20 -38.28 5.45
CA PHE A 40 -8.99 -37.68 6.01
C PHE A 40 -8.13 -37.02 4.92
N LEU A 41 -7.97 -37.68 3.77
CA LEU A 41 -7.19 -37.15 2.65
C LEU A 41 -7.86 -35.91 2.03
N ARG A 42 -9.20 -35.90 1.92
CA ARG A 42 -9.96 -34.70 1.52
C ARG A 42 -9.84 -33.56 2.53
N ALA A 43 -9.92 -33.86 3.82
CA ALA A 43 -9.74 -32.87 4.88
C ALA A 43 -8.33 -32.26 4.82
N LEU A 44 -7.30 -33.08 4.65
CA LEU A 44 -5.91 -32.64 4.48
C LEU A 44 -5.76 -31.72 3.26
N MET A 45 -6.35 -32.11 2.12
CA MET A 45 -6.35 -31.28 0.91
C MET A 45 -7.06 -29.94 1.11
N LEU A 46 -8.21 -29.93 1.80
CA LEU A 46 -8.92 -28.71 2.13
C LEU A 46 -8.09 -27.80 3.04
N ILE A 47 -7.47 -28.37 4.09
CA ILE A 47 -6.61 -27.62 5.01
C ILE A 47 -5.42 -27.03 4.25
N LEU A 48 -4.76 -27.81 3.39
CA LEU A 48 -3.66 -27.34 2.56
C LEU A 48 -4.10 -26.16 1.67
N LEU A 49 -5.26 -26.27 1.04
CA LEU A 49 -5.81 -25.23 0.17
C LEU A 49 -6.12 -23.95 0.95
N VAL A 50 -6.76 -24.07 2.11
CA VAL A 50 -7.03 -22.93 3.01
C VAL A 50 -5.73 -22.29 3.47
N LEU A 51 -4.72 -23.07 3.81
CA LEU A 51 -3.42 -22.57 4.25
C LEU A 51 -2.70 -21.82 3.13
N CYS A 52 -2.76 -22.34 1.91
CA CYS A 52 -2.17 -21.72 0.73
C CYS A 52 -2.89 -20.41 0.36
N ALA A 53 -4.22 -20.42 0.36
CA ALA A 53 -5.03 -19.22 0.12
C ALA A 53 -4.81 -18.15 1.21
N GLY A 54 -4.78 -18.57 2.48
CA GLY A 54 -4.50 -17.68 3.62
C GLY A 54 -3.10 -17.07 3.55
N TYR A 55 -2.10 -17.86 3.15
CA TYR A 55 -0.74 -17.36 2.95
C TYR A 55 -0.68 -16.30 1.83
N LEU A 56 -1.27 -16.58 0.67
CA LEU A 56 -1.32 -15.61 -0.44
C LEU A 56 -2.06 -14.33 -0.04
N TYR A 57 -3.18 -14.45 0.67
CA TYR A 57 -3.92 -13.30 1.20
C TYR A 57 -3.07 -12.49 2.18
N PHE A 58 -2.39 -13.15 3.13
CA PHE A 58 -1.55 -12.49 4.11
C PHE A 58 -0.37 -11.76 3.46
N VAL A 59 0.32 -12.41 2.51
CA VAL A 59 1.41 -11.77 1.75
C VAL A 59 0.89 -10.58 0.94
N GLY A 60 -0.22 -10.74 0.22
CA GLY A 60 -0.83 -9.65 -0.54
C GLY A 60 -1.23 -8.46 0.34
N ALA A 61 -1.91 -8.72 1.45
CA ALA A 61 -2.28 -7.70 2.43
C ALA A 61 -1.06 -7.00 3.05
N SER A 62 0.02 -7.76 3.32
CA SER A 62 1.26 -7.20 3.84
C SER A 62 1.93 -6.25 2.84
N VAL A 63 1.99 -6.63 1.56
CA VAL A 63 2.51 -5.78 0.48
C VAL A 63 1.69 -4.49 0.35
N LEU A 64 0.35 -4.59 0.32
CA LEU A 64 -0.55 -3.43 0.28
C LEU A 64 -0.32 -2.49 1.47
N ASN A 65 -0.18 -3.05 2.67
CA ASN A 65 0.08 -2.27 3.89
C ASN A 65 1.45 -1.56 3.85
N ILE A 66 2.48 -2.21 3.31
CA ILE A 66 3.80 -1.61 3.11
C ILE A 66 3.73 -0.46 2.09
N ILE A 67 3.00 -0.65 0.98
CA ILE A 67 2.82 0.38 -0.05
C ILE A 67 2.11 1.60 0.55
N ALA A 68 0.98 1.40 1.24
CA ALA A 68 0.24 2.48 1.89
C ALA A 68 1.10 3.27 2.90
N ARG A 69 1.89 2.56 3.71
CA ARG A 69 2.85 3.19 4.63
C ARG A 69 3.91 4.00 3.87
N LYS A 70 4.41 3.50 2.75
CA LYS A 70 5.42 4.19 1.95
C LYS A 70 4.84 5.46 1.32
N GLU A 71 3.63 5.40 0.78
CA GLU A 71 2.92 6.55 0.20
C GLU A 71 2.63 7.63 1.26
N ALA A 72 2.19 7.23 2.45
CA ALA A 72 2.02 8.17 3.56
C ALA A 72 3.34 8.85 3.96
N GLY A 73 4.44 8.09 3.95
CA GLY A 73 5.78 8.62 4.19
C GLY A 73 6.20 9.64 3.13
N THR A 74 5.98 9.35 1.85
CA THR A 74 6.33 10.27 0.76
C THR A 74 5.52 11.56 0.80
N GLU A 75 4.21 11.48 1.07
CA GLU A 75 3.37 12.67 1.21
C GLU A 75 3.75 13.51 2.43
N THR A 76 4.11 12.88 3.55
CA THR A 76 4.59 13.59 4.74
C THR A 76 5.86 14.38 4.42
N THR A 77 6.84 13.76 3.77
CA THR A 77 8.08 14.44 3.34
C THR A 77 7.78 15.58 2.36
N ARG A 78 6.84 15.39 1.43
CA ARG A 78 6.42 16.43 0.48
C ARG A 78 5.81 17.63 1.20
N LEU A 79 4.92 17.40 2.15
CA LEU A 79 4.30 18.44 2.96
C LEU A 79 5.32 19.19 3.82
N GLN A 80 6.25 18.47 4.47
CA GLN A 80 7.33 19.09 5.24
C GLN A 80 8.22 19.99 4.38
N SER A 81 8.58 19.53 3.17
CA SER A 81 9.34 20.36 2.24
C SER A 81 8.56 21.61 1.81
N ALA A 82 7.25 21.49 1.59
CA ALA A 82 6.42 22.65 1.24
C ALA A 82 6.34 23.65 2.40
N ILE A 83 6.19 23.17 3.64
CA ILE A 83 6.21 24.01 4.84
C ILE A 83 7.54 24.73 4.98
N ALA A 84 8.67 24.03 4.83
CA ALA A 84 9.99 24.64 4.94
C ALA A 84 10.22 25.76 3.91
N VAL A 85 9.73 25.60 2.68
CA VAL A 85 9.77 26.66 1.66
C VAL A 85 8.93 27.86 2.08
N MET A 86 7.70 27.63 2.55
CA MET A 86 6.83 28.72 3.03
C MET A 86 7.41 29.44 4.25
N GLU A 87 8.05 28.72 5.17
CA GLU A 87 8.74 29.31 6.33
C GLU A 87 9.90 30.18 5.87
N GLN A 88 10.70 29.71 4.92
CA GLN A 88 11.79 30.49 4.34
C GLN A 88 11.27 31.78 3.69
N GLU A 89 10.20 31.69 2.89
CA GLU A 89 9.57 32.84 2.26
C GLU A 89 8.99 33.82 3.28
N TYR A 90 8.32 33.30 4.31
CA TYR A 90 7.80 34.10 5.42
C TYR A 90 8.92 34.84 6.14
N PHE A 91 10.03 34.17 6.48
CA PHE A 91 11.15 34.81 7.15
C PHE A 91 11.82 35.86 6.27
N ALA A 92 11.95 35.62 4.97
CA ALA A 92 12.46 36.61 4.03
C ALA A 92 11.56 37.85 3.96
N LEU A 93 10.24 37.65 3.92
CA LEU A 93 9.27 38.74 3.88
C LEU A 93 9.19 39.47 5.22
N SER A 94 9.23 38.77 6.35
CA SER A 94 9.21 39.39 7.68
C SER A 94 10.47 40.24 7.92
N HIS A 95 11.63 39.81 7.41
CA HIS A 95 12.84 40.62 7.47
C HIS A 95 12.77 41.89 6.60
N SER A 96 11.92 41.89 5.57
CA SER A 96 11.66 43.09 4.77
C SER A 96 10.77 44.10 5.50
N VAL A 97 10.00 43.67 6.51
CA VAL A 97 9.22 44.57 7.37
C VAL A 97 10.11 45.10 8.49
N ASP A 98 10.99 46.03 8.16
CA ASP A 98 11.91 46.65 9.11
C ASP A 98 11.34 47.98 9.65
N GLU A 99 11.74 48.39 10.86
CA GLU A 99 11.29 49.64 11.50
C GLU A 99 11.66 50.88 10.64
N SER A 100 12.71 50.75 9.84
CA SER A 100 13.12 51.72 8.82
C SER A 100 12.04 51.92 7.73
N ILE A 101 11.38 50.85 7.27
CA ILE A 101 10.25 50.95 6.34
C ILE A 101 9.06 51.57 7.05
N ALA A 102 8.72 51.12 8.26
CA ALA A 102 7.60 51.70 9.03
C ALA A 102 7.74 53.23 9.19
N THR A 103 8.95 53.70 9.47
CA THR A 103 9.25 55.13 9.59
C THR A 103 9.10 55.86 8.24
N SER A 104 9.47 55.20 7.12
CA SER A 104 9.34 55.76 5.75
C SER A 104 7.89 55.92 5.26
N ILE A 105 6.97 55.07 5.73
CA ILE A 105 5.52 55.19 5.48
C ILE A 105 4.82 56.14 6.46
N GLY A 106 5.58 56.83 7.31
CA GLY A 106 5.06 57.82 8.25
C GLY A 106 4.48 57.23 9.53
N LEU A 107 4.73 55.95 9.82
CA LEU A 107 4.39 55.39 11.12
C LEU A 107 5.41 55.89 12.15
N THR A 108 4.92 56.51 13.21
CA THR A 108 5.72 56.97 14.34
C THR A 108 5.63 55.97 15.48
N ASN A 109 6.74 55.73 16.18
CA ASN A 109 6.78 54.81 17.33
C ASN A 109 5.84 55.32 18.45
N LEU A 110 4.71 54.62 18.70
CA LEU A 110 3.76 54.96 19.75
C LEU A 110 4.36 54.56 21.12
N ARG A 111 4.97 55.52 21.81
CA ARG A 111 5.50 55.35 23.16
C ARG A 111 4.44 55.15 24.25
N ASP A 112 3.18 55.47 23.96
CA ASP A 112 2.09 55.50 24.94
C ASP A 112 0.89 54.69 24.45
N THR A 113 1.07 53.37 24.32
CA THR A 113 -0.02 52.44 23.99
C THR A 113 -0.84 52.12 25.23
N GLN A 114 -2.05 52.67 25.31
CA GLN A 114 -3.02 52.29 26.32
C GLN A 114 -3.72 50.98 25.91
N TYR A 115 -3.29 49.86 26.48
CA TYR A 115 -3.91 48.56 26.23
C TYR A 115 -5.30 48.49 26.87
N VAL A 116 -6.34 48.28 26.06
CA VAL A 116 -7.70 48.08 26.55
C VAL A 116 -7.92 46.58 26.78
N TYR A 117 -8.11 46.20 28.04
CA TYR A 117 -8.43 44.83 28.41
C TYR A 117 -9.87 44.48 27.98
N ARG A 118 -10.01 43.54 27.06
CA ARG A 118 -11.30 42.95 26.68
C ARG A 118 -11.49 41.63 27.45
N PRO A 119 -12.42 41.56 28.42
CA PRO A 119 -12.73 40.32 29.11
C PRO A 119 -13.52 39.41 28.17
N GLY A 120 -12.81 38.55 27.46
CA GLY A 120 -13.39 37.56 26.55
C GLY A 120 -12.31 36.66 25.96
N THR A 121 -12.18 35.47 26.54
CA THR A 121 -11.33 34.34 26.11
C THR A 121 -9.83 34.63 25.97
N ALA A 122 -9.18 34.95 27.08
CA ALA A 122 -7.73 34.76 27.23
C ALA A 122 -7.50 33.44 27.99
N VAL A 123 -7.09 32.40 27.27
CA VAL A 123 -6.46 31.23 27.90
C VAL A 123 -5.18 31.74 28.53
N ALA A 124 -5.05 31.52 29.84
CA ALA A 124 -3.94 31.98 30.66
C ALA A 124 -2.60 31.42 30.15
N ALA A 125 -1.92 32.16 29.28
CA ALA A 125 -0.51 31.96 29.02
C ALA A 125 0.27 32.68 30.13
N THR A 126 0.69 31.92 31.14
CA THR A 126 1.65 32.38 32.14
C THR A 126 2.97 32.69 31.43
N ILE A 127 3.30 33.97 31.30
CA ILE A 127 4.62 34.43 30.87
C ILE A 127 5.51 34.46 32.12
N PRO A 128 6.50 33.58 32.28
CA PRO A 128 7.47 33.69 33.37
C PRO A 128 8.36 34.92 33.10
N GLY A 129 8.23 35.93 33.96
CA GLY A 129 9.07 37.12 33.92
C GLY A 129 10.51 36.78 34.27
N ASN A 130 11.42 37.10 33.35
CA ASN A 130 12.86 37.09 33.59
C ASN A 130 13.25 38.42 34.24
N GLY A 131 13.39 38.41 35.57
CA GLY A 131 14.02 39.48 36.32
C GLY A 131 15.54 39.46 36.10
N ILE A 132 16.06 40.64 35.81
CA ILE A 132 17.47 41.08 35.89
C ILE A 132 18.32 40.36 36.95
#